data_AF-I9AD26-F1
#
_entry.id   AF-I9AD26-F1
#
_cell.length_a   1.000
_cell.length_b   1.000
_cell.length_c   1.000
_cell.angle_alpha   90.00
_cell.angle_beta   90.00
_cell.angle_gamma   90.00
#
_symmetry.space_group_name_H-M   'P 1'
#
loop_
_entity.id
_entity.type
_entity.pdbx_description
1 polymer ?
#
loop_
_entity_poly.entity_id
_entity_poly.type
_entity_poly.pdbx_seq_one_letter_code
_entity_poly.pdbx_strand_id
1 'polypeptide(L)'
;MLDFDLAEMYGIENRVLKQAVRRNLKRFEGEDFMFELTRDELSRSQIVTLNKGRGSNFKYMPFAFTELGVAMLSSVLNSDTAIGINRGIMRAFVAVRQLLLNPPTDPVYELQNEVKELKEYIEEVFADYNDINDDTRTQLELINQTLAELQAQKALADKPRNPIGFVTPKKKE
;
A
#
# COMPACT_ATOMS: atom_id res chain seq x y z
N MET A 1 -1.75 -20.07 -27.90
CA MET A 1 -1.16 -19.93 -29.26
C MET A 1 -0.78 -21.30 -29.79
N LEU A 2 -0.81 -21.53 -31.10
CA LEU A 2 -0.49 -22.85 -31.68
C LEU A 2 1.00 -22.98 -31.98
N ASP A 3 1.47 -24.22 -32.06
CA ASP A 3 2.88 -24.55 -32.31
C ASP A 3 3.47 -23.90 -33.57
N PHE A 4 2.69 -23.74 -34.64
CA PHE A 4 3.13 -23.12 -35.89
C PHE A 4 3.30 -21.60 -35.75
N ASP A 5 2.38 -20.93 -35.04
CA ASP A 5 2.46 -19.49 -34.82
C ASP A 5 3.70 -19.15 -33.99
N LEU A 6 3.95 -19.94 -32.93
CA LEU A 6 5.11 -19.75 -32.06
C LEU A 6 6.41 -20.06 -32.78
N ALA A 7 6.44 -21.08 -33.63
CA ALA A 7 7.63 -21.39 -34.41
C ALA A 7 8.02 -20.22 -35.32
N GLU A 8 7.05 -19.59 -35.98
CA GLU A 8 7.27 -18.40 -36.81
C GLU A 8 7.78 -17.21 -35.97
N MET A 9 7.15 -16.92 -34.82
CA MET A 9 7.60 -15.85 -33.92
C MET A 9 9.03 -16.05 -33.40
N TYR A 10 9.39 -17.28 -33.08
CA TYR A 10 10.74 -17.62 -32.63
C TYR A 10 11.75 -17.78 -33.79
N GLY A 11 11.32 -17.65 -35.04
CA GLY A 11 12.18 -17.76 -36.22
C GLY A 11 12.72 -19.16 -36.46
N ILE A 12 11.98 -20.21 -36.07
CA ILE A 12 12.39 -21.61 -36.19
C ILE A 12 11.36 -22.44 -36.96
N GLU A 13 11.77 -23.59 -37.48
CA GLU A 13 10.83 -24.54 -38.08
C GLU A 13 9.90 -25.15 -37.00
N ASN A 14 8.61 -25.31 -37.31
CA ASN A 14 7.65 -25.98 -36.40
C ASN A 14 8.13 -27.38 -35.99
N ARG A 15 8.77 -28.13 -36.89
CA ARG A 15 9.36 -29.44 -36.57
C ARG A 15 10.40 -29.36 -35.44
N VAL A 16 11.23 -28.32 -35.44
CA VAL A 16 12.26 -28.10 -34.42
C VAL A 16 11.62 -27.73 -33.09
N LEU A 17 10.57 -26.89 -33.10
CA LEU A 17 9.80 -26.56 -31.89
C LEU A 17 9.19 -27.82 -31.27
N LYS A 18 8.46 -28.63 -32.05
CA LYS A 18 7.88 -29.89 -31.58
C LYS A 18 8.92 -30.86 -31.04
N GLN A 19 10.07 -30.96 -31.71
CA GLN A 19 11.17 -31.81 -31.26
C GLN A 19 11.74 -31.34 -29.91
N ALA A 20 11.92 -30.03 -29.75
CA ALA A 20 12.45 -29.42 -28.52
C ALA A 20 11.50 -29.66 -27.33
N VAL A 21 10.19 -29.50 -27.54
CA VAL A 21 9.14 -29.80 -26.57
C VAL A 21 9.15 -31.27 -26.17
N ARG A 22 9.12 -32.19 -27.15
CA ARG A 22 9.09 -33.64 -26.89
C ARG A 22 10.32 -34.13 -26.11
N ARG A 23 11.50 -33.55 -26.38
CA ARG A 23 12.73 -33.86 -25.64
C ARG A 23 12.71 -33.35 -24.19
N ASN A 24 11.89 -32.35 -23.91
CA ASN A 24 11.80 -31.68 -22.63
C ASN A 24 10.40 -31.78 -22.02
N LEU A 25 9.68 -32.89 -22.26
CA LEU A 25 8.28 -33.01 -21.85
C LEU A 25 8.07 -32.78 -20.35
N LYS A 26 9.06 -33.15 -19.52
CA LYS A 26 9.10 -32.88 -18.07
C LYS A 26 8.93 -31.40 -17.70
N ARG A 27 9.26 -30.49 -18.61
CA ARG A 27 9.12 -29.03 -18.43
C ARG A 27 7.74 -28.51 -18.82
N PHE A 28 6.90 -29.35 -19.41
CA PHE A 28 5.61 -29.02 -19.99
C PHE A 28 4.51 -29.97 -19.44
N GLU A 29 4.70 -30.48 -18.23
CA GLU A 29 3.73 -31.36 -17.58
C GLU A 29 2.51 -30.54 -17.11
N GLY A 30 1.31 -31.01 -17.45
CA GLY A 30 0.05 -30.36 -17.10
C GLY A 30 -0.52 -29.46 -18.20
N GLU A 31 -1.83 -29.22 -18.13
CA GLU A 31 -2.56 -28.38 -19.10
C GLU A 31 -2.23 -26.89 -18.97
N ASP A 32 -1.64 -26.49 -17.83
CA ASP A 32 -1.22 -25.12 -17.55
C ASP A 32 -0.09 -24.64 -18.45
N PHE A 33 0.66 -25.55 -19.10
CA PHE A 33 1.75 -25.21 -20.01
C PHE A 33 1.37 -25.45 -21.47
N MET A 34 0.87 -26.64 -21.77
CA MET A 34 0.44 -27.00 -23.11
C MET A 34 -0.47 -28.21 -23.10
N PHE A 35 -1.25 -28.33 -24.16
CA PHE A 35 -2.05 -29.52 -24.43
C PHE A 35 -2.11 -29.78 -25.94
N GLU A 36 -2.40 -31.03 -26.31
CA GLU A 36 -2.58 -31.42 -27.71
C GLU A 36 -4.05 -31.23 -28.10
N LEU A 37 -4.30 -30.53 -29.20
CA LEU A 37 -5.67 -30.33 -29.68
C LEU A 37 -6.24 -31.62 -30.25
N THR A 38 -7.54 -31.81 -30.04
CA THR A 38 -8.31 -32.89 -30.67
C THR A 38 -8.78 -32.48 -32.07
N ARG A 39 -9.13 -33.47 -32.90
CA ARG A 39 -9.64 -33.22 -34.26
C ARG A 39 -10.93 -32.40 -34.26
N ASP A 40 -11.78 -32.59 -33.25
CA ASP A 40 -13.07 -31.91 -33.14
C ASP A 40 -12.89 -30.43 -32.78
N GLU A 41 -11.90 -30.11 -31.95
CA GLU A 41 -11.52 -28.73 -31.61
C GLU A 41 -10.94 -27.99 -32.83
N LEU A 42 -10.22 -28.70 -33.71
CA LEU A 42 -9.62 -28.12 -34.90
C LEU A 42 -10.62 -27.95 -36.07
N SER A 43 -11.66 -28.78 -36.11
CA SER A 43 -12.60 -28.85 -37.26
C SER A 43 -13.77 -27.86 -37.17
N ARG A 44 -13.97 -27.19 -36.03
CA ARG A 44 -15.08 -26.26 -35.81
C ARG A 44 -14.66 -24.79 -36.01
N SER A 45 -14.40 -24.37 -37.25
CA SER A 45 -14.48 -22.94 -37.56
C SER A 45 -15.95 -22.55 -37.73
N GLN A 46 -16.41 -21.56 -36.96
CA GLN A 46 -17.78 -21.04 -37.00
C GLN A 46 -18.23 -20.53 -38.38
N ILE A 47 -17.28 -20.27 -39.28
CA ILE A 47 -17.56 -19.91 -40.67
C ILE A 47 -17.54 -21.20 -41.49
N VAL A 48 -18.66 -21.49 -42.15
CA VAL A 48 -19.11 -22.72 -42.83
C VAL A 48 -18.19 -23.26 -43.95
N THR A 49 -16.92 -22.84 -44.01
CA THR A 49 -15.96 -23.28 -45.03
C THR A 49 -14.88 -24.14 -44.39
N LEU A 50 -14.96 -25.45 -44.60
CA LEU A 50 -13.81 -26.34 -44.50
C LEU A 50 -12.72 -25.74 -45.43
N ASN A 51 -11.59 -25.31 -44.90
CA ASN A 51 -10.46 -24.84 -45.71
C ASN A 51 -9.93 -26.01 -46.54
N LYS A 52 -10.49 -26.21 -47.74
CA LYS A 52 -10.19 -27.29 -48.70
C LYS A 52 -8.71 -27.39 -49.12
N GLY A 53 -7.85 -26.46 -48.70
CA GLY A 53 -6.39 -26.50 -48.95
C GLY A 53 -5.50 -26.72 -47.72
N ARG A 54 -5.99 -26.56 -46.49
CA ARG A 54 -5.16 -26.63 -45.25
C ARG A 54 -5.72 -27.55 -44.15
N GLY A 55 -6.97 -28.01 -44.27
CA GLY A 55 -7.75 -28.49 -43.11
C GLY A 55 -7.96 -29.99 -42.96
N SER A 56 -7.32 -30.88 -43.74
CA SER A 56 -7.66 -32.32 -43.68
C SER A 56 -6.51 -33.30 -43.46
N ASN A 57 -5.24 -32.86 -43.44
CA ASN A 57 -4.10 -33.78 -43.35
C ASN A 57 -3.05 -33.36 -42.31
N PHE A 58 -3.49 -33.03 -41.09
CA PHE A 58 -2.55 -32.96 -39.96
C PHE A 58 -2.09 -34.39 -39.62
N LYS A 59 -0.86 -34.73 -40.03
CA LYS A 59 -0.22 -36.01 -39.67
C LYS A 59 -0.05 -36.16 -38.16
N TYR A 60 0.11 -35.04 -37.45
CA TYR A 60 0.17 -34.94 -36.00
C TYR A 60 -0.68 -33.76 -35.57
N MET A 61 -1.44 -33.89 -34.47
CA MET A 61 -2.22 -32.78 -33.97
C MET A 61 -1.30 -31.65 -33.49
N PRO A 62 -1.74 -30.39 -33.63
CA PRO A 62 -0.99 -29.26 -33.13
C PRO A 62 -1.05 -29.18 -31.60
N PHE A 63 0.04 -28.71 -31.02
CA PHE A 63 0.06 -28.31 -29.61
C PHE A 63 -0.45 -26.88 -29.47
N ALA A 64 -1.28 -26.67 -28.45
CA ALA A 64 -1.68 -25.36 -27.98
C ALA A 64 -0.90 -25.03 -26.70
N PHE A 65 -0.33 -23.82 -26.67
CA PHE A 65 0.46 -23.31 -25.54
C PHE A 65 -0.28 -22.16 -24.85
N THR A 66 -0.21 -22.18 -23.52
CA THR A 66 -0.62 -21.09 -22.64
C THR A 66 0.52 -20.06 -22.50
N GLU A 67 0.29 -18.99 -21.75
CA GLU A 67 1.32 -17.99 -21.43
C GLU A 67 2.55 -18.61 -20.74
N LEU A 68 2.31 -19.54 -19.79
CA LEU A 68 3.36 -20.27 -19.11
C LEU A 68 4.11 -21.19 -20.08
N GLY A 69 3.41 -21.85 -21.00
CA GLY A 69 4.03 -22.63 -22.07
C GLY A 69 4.92 -21.81 -22.99
N VAL A 70 4.48 -20.61 -23.38
CA VAL A 70 5.26 -19.70 -24.22
C VAL A 70 6.51 -19.22 -23.48
N ALA A 71 6.39 -18.88 -22.19
CA ALA A 71 7.54 -18.53 -21.36
C ALA A 71 8.53 -19.71 -21.26
N MET A 72 8.04 -20.94 -21.05
CA MET A 72 8.88 -22.13 -20.97
C MET A 72 9.58 -22.45 -22.30
N LEU A 73 8.93 -22.25 -23.44
CA LEU A 73 9.54 -22.40 -24.77
C LEU A 73 10.78 -21.52 -24.92
N SER A 74 10.75 -20.28 -24.42
CA SER A 74 11.92 -19.38 -24.46
C SER A 74 13.17 -19.95 -23.76
N SER A 75 12.98 -20.82 -22.77
CA SER A 75 14.08 -21.48 -22.04
C SER A 75 14.62 -22.73 -22.71
N VAL A 76 13.84 -23.34 -23.62
CA VAL A 76 14.17 -24.61 -24.27
C VAL A 76 14.67 -24.40 -25.69
N LEU A 77 14.21 -23.35 -26.36
CA LEU A 77 14.61 -22.99 -27.72
C LEU A 77 15.94 -22.22 -27.72
N ASN A 78 16.75 -22.45 -28.77
CA ASN A 78 18.08 -21.84 -28.93
C ASN A 78 18.10 -20.71 -29.98
N SER A 79 16.96 -20.16 -30.39
CA SER A 79 16.94 -19.02 -31.31
C SER A 79 17.30 -17.71 -30.59
N ASP A 80 17.88 -16.75 -31.30
CA ASP A 80 18.26 -15.45 -30.73
C ASP A 80 17.06 -14.72 -30.08
N THR A 81 15.88 -14.87 -30.69
CA THR A 81 14.61 -14.35 -30.17
C THR A 81 14.22 -15.04 -28.86
N ALA A 82 14.30 -16.37 -28.78
CA ALA A 82 14.01 -17.14 -27.57
C ALA A 82 14.96 -16.79 -26.42
N ILE A 83 16.27 -16.70 -26.71
CA ILE A 83 17.28 -16.31 -25.74
C ILE A 83 17.01 -14.90 -25.20
N GLY A 84 16.66 -13.97 -26.10
CA GLY A 84 16.31 -12.60 -25.74
C GLY A 84 15.10 -12.53 -24.81
N ILE A 85 14.02 -13.27 -25.15
CA ILE A 85 12.80 -13.35 -24.35
C ILE A 85 13.08 -13.95 -22.98
N ASN A 86 13.79 -15.08 -22.90
CA ASN A 86 14.11 -15.73 -21.62
C ASN A 86 14.90 -14.79 -20.68
N ARG A 87 15.90 -14.08 -21.23
CA ARG A 87 16.65 -13.07 -20.47
C ARG A 87 15.74 -11.92 -20.00
N GLY A 88 14.79 -11.50 -20.85
CA GLY A 88 13.79 -10.49 -20.51
C GLY A 88 12.89 -10.93 -19.34
N ILE A 89 12.35 -12.14 -19.42
CA ILE A 89 11.50 -12.74 -18.37
C ILE A 89 12.25 -12.80 -17.04
N MET A 90 13.50 -13.29 -17.05
CA MET A 90 14.32 -13.36 -15.83
C MET A 90 14.59 -11.98 -15.22
N ARG A 91 14.90 -10.97 -16.05
CA ARG A 91 15.11 -9.59 -15.57
C ARG A 91 13.83 -8.98 -14.99
N ALA A 92 12.70 -9.18 -15.66
CA ALA A 92 11.40 -8.71 -15.17
C ALA A 92 11.05 -9.35 -13.83
N PHE A 93 11.28 -10.66 -13.67
CA PHE A 93 11.07 -11.36 -12.40
C PHE A 93 11.93 -10.77 -11.27
N VAL A 94 13.22 -10.52 -11.54
CA VAL A 94 14.12 -9.89 -10.55
C VAL A 94 13.65 -8.48 -10.20
N ALA A 95 13.24 -7.68 -11.19
CA ALA A 95 12.74 -6.32 -10.97
C ALA A 95 11.45 -6.32 -10.13
N VAL A 96 10.49 -7.18 -10.44
CA VAL A 96 9.25 -7.34 -9.67
C VAL A 96 9.57 -7.79 -8.24
N ARG A 97 10.48 -8.75 -8.06
CA ARG A 97 10.93 -9.18 -6.73
C ARG A 97 11.58 -8.03 -5.95
N GLN A 98 12.39 -7.21 -6.59
CA GLN A 98 13.01 -6.04 -5.94
C GLN A 98 11.95 -5.01 -5.54
N LEU A 99 10.95 -4.76 -6.39
CA LEU A 99 9.83 -3.87 -6.06
C LEU A 99 9.02 -4.40 -4.87
N LEU A 100 8.78 -5.71 -4.77
CA LEU A 100 8.05 -6.29 -3.64
C LEU A 100 8.85 -6.25 -2.32
N LEU A 101 10.18 -6.39 -2.39
CA LEU A 101 11.04 -6.34 -1.20
C LEU A 101 11.32 -4.90 -0.73
N ASN A 102 11.44 -3.98 -1.68
CA ASN A 102 11.58 -2.56 -1.45
C ASN A 102 10.40 -1.86 -2.13
N PRO A 103 9.18 -1.96 -1.56
CA PRO A 103 8.05 -1.24 -2.11
C PRO A 103 8.46 0.23 -2.21
N PRO A 104 8.26 0.89 -3.37
CA PRO A 104 8.42 2.33 -3.43
C PRO A 104 7.60 2.90 -2.28
N THR A 105 8.22 3.73 -1.44
CA THR A 105 7.54 4.27 -0.27
C THR A 105 6.25 4.90 -0.76
N ASP A 106 5.12 4.37 -0.30
CA ASP A 106 3.84 4.95 -0.68
C ASP A 106 3.84 6.34 -0.02
N PRO A 107 3.89 7.43 -0.81
CA PRO A 107 3.92 8.76 -0.24
C PRO A 107 2.69 8.99 0.66
N VAL A 108 1.59 8.27 0.42
CA VAL A 108 0.40 8.30 1.27
C VAL A 108 0.67 7.66 2.63
N TYR A 109 1.45 6.58 2.69
CA TYR A 109 1.83 5.91 3.96
C TYR A 109 2.83 6.75 4.77
N GLU A 110 3.81 7.36 4.12
CA GLU A 110 4.73 8.30 4.78
C GLU A 110 3.97 9.50 5.35
N LEU A 111 3.11 10.12 4.55
CA LEU A 111 2.25 11.22 5.00
C LEU A 111 1.32 10.80 6.15
N GLN A 112 0.77 9.59 6.13
CA GLN A 112 -0.05 9.07 7.24
C GLN A 112 0.76 8.97 8.54
N ASN A 113 2.01 8.51 8.48
CA ASN A 113 2.88 8.46 9.64
C ASN A 113 3.23 9.86 10.14
N GLU A 114 3.61 10.79 9.25
CA GLU A 114 3.89 12.18 9.62
C GLU A 114 2.68 12.87 10.27
N VAL A 115 1.47 12.67 9.72
CA VAL A 115 0.23 13.20 10.30
C VAL A 115 -0.04 12.59 11.67
N LYS A 116 0.27 11.31 11.86
CA LYS A 116 0.11 10.63 13.16
C LYS A 116 1.09 11.19 14.21
N GLU A 117 2.36 11.33 13.86
CA GLU A 117 3.37 11.93 14.74
C GLU A 117 3.01 13.37 15.09
N LEU A 118 2.56 14.17 14.12
CA LEU A 118 2.10 15.53 14.36
C LEU A 118 0.89 15.56 15.29
N LYS A 119 -0.04 14.60 15.17
CA LYS A 119 -1.20 14.51 16.05
C LYS A 119 -0.78 14.19 17.50
N GLU A 120 0.13 13.24 17.70
CA GLU A 120 0.66 12.88 19.02
C GLU A 120 1.36 14.09 19.66
N TYR A 121 2.19 14.82 18.90
CA TYR A 121 2.82 16.05 19.36
C TYR A 121 1.81 17.13 19.77
N ILE A 122 0.76 17.32 18.97
CA ILE A 122 -0.30 18.28 19.28
C ILE A 122 -1.03 17.89 20.58
N GLU A 123 -1.34 16.61 20.78
CA GLU A 123 -1.98 16.13 22.01
C GLU A 123 -1.10 16.39 23.25
N GLU A 124 0.22 16.18 23.15
CA GLU A 124 1.19 16.49 24.20
C GLU A 124 1.20 17.99 24.55
N VAL A 125 1.33 18.86 23.53
CA VAL A 125 1.35 20.31 23.74
C VAL A 125 0.04 20.83 24.34
N PHE A 126 -1.11 20.25 23.96
CA PHE A 126 -2.39 20.62 24.56
C PHE A 126 -2.51 20.18 26.02
N ALA A 127 -1.94 19.05 26.41
CA ALA A 127 -1.90 18.63 27.80
C ALA A 127 -1.10 19.64 28.65
N ASP A 128 0.10 20.00 28.20
CA ASP A 128 0.93 21.02 28.86
C ASP A 128 0.20 22.37 28.98
N TYR A 129 -0.50 22.78 27.92
CA TYR A 129 -1.25 24.04 27.93
C TYR A 129 -2.41 24.01 28.93
N ASN A 130 -3.11 22.88 29.05
CA ASN A 130 -4.20 22.73 30.02
C ASN A 130 -3.68 22.78 31.46
N ASP A 131 -2.56 22.11 31.74
CA ASP A 131 -1.93 22.13 33.06
C ASP A 131 -1.51 23.57 33.45
N ILE A 132 -0.86 24.29 32.52
CA ILE A 132 -0.51 25.70 32.74
C ILE A 132 -1.77 26.55 32.98
N ASN A 133 -2.83 26.34 32.20
CA ASN A 133 -4.05 27.14 32.33
C ASN A 133 -4.74 26.89 33.69
N ASP A 134 -4.77 25.64 34.16
CA ASP A 134 -5.33 25.33 35.47
C ASP A 134 -4.46 25.88 36.61
N ASP A 135 -3.13 25.83 36.49
CA ASP A 135 -2.22 26.52 37.41
C ASP A 135 -2.46 28.03 37.44
N THR A 136 -2.65 28.67 36.28
CA THR A 136 -2.95 30.11 36.25
C THR A 136 -4.29 30.45 36.88
N ARG A 137 -5.31 29.59 36.71
CA ARG A 137 -6.62 29.77 37.36
C ARG A 137 -6.51 29.67 38.87
N THR A 138 -5.81 28.68 39.40
CA THR A 138 -5.61 28.53 40.85
C THR A 138 -4.83 29.71 41.44
N GLN A 139 -3.80 30.21 40.72
CA GLN A 139 -3.08 31.41 41.12
C GLN A 139 -3.99 32.66 41.17
N LEU A 140 -4.86 32.84 40.17
CA LEU A 140 -5.81 33.95 40.14
C LEU A 140 -6.84 33.85 41.28
N GLU A 141 -7.32 32.65 41.62
CA GLU A 141 -8.20 32.43 42.77
C GLU A 141 -7.51 32.80 44.09
N LEU A 142 -6.26 32.37 44.27
CA LEU A 142 -5.48 32.71 45.46
C LEU A 142 -5.25 34.23 45.58
N ILE A 143 -4.95 34.91 44.47
CA ILE A 143 -4.82 36.37 44.43
C ILE A 143 -6.14 37.04 44.85
N ASN A 144 -7.27 36.59 44.31
CA ASN A 144 -8.57 37.17 44.67
C ASN A 144 -8.92 36.93 46.14
N GLN A 145 -8.61 35.74 46.68
CA GLN A 145 -8.83 35.43 48.10
C GLN A 145 -7.97 36.32 49.02
N THR A 146 -6.67 36.44 48.72
CA THR A 146 -5.76 37.29 49.50
C THR A 146 -6.13 38.78 49.44
N LEU A 147 -6.57 39.27 48.27
CA LEU A 147 -7.09 40.64 48.13
C LEU A 147 -8.34 40.85 48.99
N ALA A 148 -9.26 39.88 49.03
CA ALA A 148 -10.45 39.95 49.88
C ALA A 148 -10.10 39.98 51.38
N GLU A 149 -9.15 39.16 51.82
CA GLU A 149 -8.66 39.14 53.20
C GLU A 149 -8.01 40.47 53.60
N LEU A 150 -7.15 41.04 52.75
CA LEU A 150 -6.51 42.33 52.98
C LEU A 150 -7.52 43.47 53.05
N GLN A 151 -8.55 43.47 52.20
CA GLN A 151 -9.64 44.44 52.27
C GLN A 151 -10.40 44.35 53.60
N ALA A 152 -10.71 43.13 54.07
CA ALA A 152 -11.36 42.91 55.36
C ALA A 152 -10.48 43.39 56.54
N GLN A 153 -9.18 43.12 56.49
CA GLN A 153 -8.24 43.61 57.51
C GLN A 153 -8.12 45.14 57.51
N LYS A 154 -8.08 45.77 56.34
CA LYS A 154 -8.06 47.23 56.22
C LYS A 154 -9.34 47.84 56.78
N ALA A 155 -10.50 47.27 56.49
CA ALA A 155 -11.78 47.71 57.05
C ALA A 155 -11.82 47.59 58.59
N LEU A 156 -11.18 46.57 59.16
CA LEU A 156 -11.01 46.42 60.62
C LEU A 156 -10.02 47.45 61.20
N ALA A 157 -8.94 47.77 60.50
CA ALA A 157 -7.94 48.75 60.92
C ALA A 157 -8.45 50.20 60.85
N ASP A 158 -9.24 50.53 59.82
CA ASP A 158 -9.86 51.84 59.62
C ASP A 158 -11.11 52.06 60.49
N LYS A 159 -11.53 51.05 61.27
CA LYS A 159 -12.65 51.19 62.21
C LYS A 159 -12.30 52.23 63.29
N PRO A 160 -13.13 53.26 63.49
CA PRO A 160 -12.84 54.31 64.47
C PRO A 160 -12.71 53.70 65.87
N ARG A 161 -11.60 53.97 66.54
CA ARG A 161 -11.37 53.51 67.91
C ARG A 161 -12.34 54.21 68.85
N ASN A 162 -12.90 53.47 69.80
CA ASN A 162 -13.76 54.04 70.83
C ASN A 162 -12.98 55.15 71.57
N PRO A 163 -13.56 56.36 71.72
CA PRO A 163 -12.90 57.43 72.44
C PRO A 163 -12.69 57.02 73.90
N ILE A 164 -11.46 57.12 74.38
CA ILE A 164 -11.10 56.80 75.76
C ILE A 164 -11.07 58.11 76.55
N GLY A 165 -12.01 58.27 77.49
CA GLY A 165 -12.12 59.45 78.36
C GLY A 165 -13.36 59.40 79.25
N PHE A 166 -13.34 60.13 80.37
CA PHE A 166 -14.45 60.16 81.33
C PHE A 166 -15.67 60.92 80.78
N VAL A 167 -16.87 60.39 81.04
CA VAL A 167 -18.15 61.03 80.66
C VAL A 167 -18.33 62.31 81.47
N THR A 168 -18.16 63.47 80.84
CA THR A 168 -18.52 64.75 81.45
C THR A 168 -20.04 64.95 81.40
N PRO A 169 -20.72 65.23 82.52
CA PRO A 169 -22.17 65.38 82.55
C PRO A 169 -22.62 66.60 81.72
N LYS A 170 -23.65 66.42 80.89
CA LYS A 170 -24.26 67.47 80.09
C LYS A 170 -24.84 68.56 81.01
N LYS A 171 -24.45 69.83 80.80
CA LYS A 171 -25.13 70.98 81.39
C LYS A 171 -26.59 70.98 80.93
N LYS A 172 -27.50 70.97 81.91
CA LYS A 172 -28.91 71.32 81.69
C LYS A 172 -28.99 72.82 81.45
N GLU A 173 -29.50 73.21 80.28
CA GLU A 173 -30.13 74.52 80.07
C GLU A 173 -31.60 74.45 80.50
#